data_AF-A0AAU2QEJ9-F1
#
_entry.id   AF-A0AAU2QEJ9-F1
#
_cell.length_a   1.000
_cell.length_b   1.000
_cell.length_c   1.000
_cell.angle_alpha   90.00
_cell.angle_beta   90.00
_cell.angle_gamma   90.00
#
_symmetry.space_group_name_H-M   'P 1'
#
loop_
_entity.id
_entity.type
_entity.pdbx_description
1 polymer ?
#
loop_
_entity_poly.entity_id
_entity_poly.type
_entity_poly.pdbx_seq_one_letter_code
_entity_poly.pdbx_strand_id
1 'polypeptide(L)'
;MALPVAMAMATMVAFVGGCTSSKSTDGKSGSAPSATPSPVSFPSSPPDAAQCRGTVLDHRDIKHPDLGTVRVFLVRRADSNPLPGCVASVTGSGQVLKTLDVEVYENELRFADPASDATKNTFVIYNPGRYDGVLILVPAKDGFEDIGWTDQENHYLGGKLAYYHARLAGPGGDSRYTIVRSANSCDPSCAEGATSKVTLHWNGRAYLPTE
;
A
#
# COMPACT_ATOMS: atom_id res chain seq x y z
N MET A 1 -13.74 -6.77 -67.19
CA MET A 1 -13.37 -8.16 -66.83
C MET A 1 -14.45 -8.71 -65.92
N ALA A 2 -14.68 -10.01 -66.03
CA ALA A 2 -16.00 -10.65 -66.04
C ALA A 2 -16.71 -10.85 -64.69
N LEU A 3 -18.04 -10.94 -64.85
CA LEU A 3 -19.18 -11.38 -64.05
C LEU A 3 -19.03 -12.66 -63.17
N PRO A 4 -20.05 -12.96 -62.32
CA PRO A 4 -20.03 -13.80 -61.12
C PRO A 4 -20.47 -15.25 -61.41
N VAL A 5 -20.43 -16.15 -60.42
CA VAL A 5 -21.23 -17.39 -60.43
C VAL A 5 -21.63 -17.82 -59.01
N ALA A 6 -22.93 -18.00 -58.82
CA ALA A 6 -23.53 -18.84 -57.79
C ALA A 6 -23.76 -20.27 -58.34
N MET A 7 -23.64 -21.30 -57.52
CA MET A 7 -24.22 -22.66 -57.70
C MET A 7 -24.13 -23.36 -56.33
N ALA A 8 -25.23 -23.68 -55.63
CA ALA A 8 -26.29 -24.66 -55.88
C ALA A 8 -25.89 -26.12 -55.60
N MET A 9 -26.56 -26.67 -54.57
CA MET A 9 -27.03 -28.07 -54.34
C MET A 9 -26.05 -29.26 -54.45
N ALA A 10 -26.08 -30.14 -53.44
CA ALA A 10 -26.62 -31.51 -53.60
C ALA A 10 -26.60 -32.32 -52.28
N THR A 11 -27.81 -32.67 -51.84
CA THR A 11 -28.32 -34.02 -51.53
C THR A 11 -27.56 -35.01 -50.64
N MET A 12 -28.35 -35.53 -49.68
CA MET A 12 -28.12 -36.66 -48.78
C MET A 12 -27.55 -37.94 -49.42
N VAL A 13 -26.75 -38.65 -48.62
CA VAL A 13 -26.65 -40.11 -48.68
C VAL A 13 -26.93 -40.66 -47.28
N ALA A 14 -27.96 -41.48 -47.17
CA ALA A 14 -28.24 -42.31 -46.01
C ALA A 14 -27.37 -43.58 -46.06
N PHE A 15 -26.77 -43.95 -44.93
CA PHE A 15 -26.28 -45.31 -44.70
C PHE A 15 -26.96 -45.89 -43.46
N VAL A 16 -27.63 -47.01 -43.67
CA VAL A 16 -28.17 -47.91 -42.65
C VAL A 16 -27.09 -48.95 -42.35
N GLY A 17 -26.80 -49.20 -41.08
CA GLY A 17 -25.94 -50.31 -40.69
C GLY A 17 -25.78 -50.49 -39.18
N GLY A 18 -26.41 -51.55 -38.65
CA GLY A 18 -25.78 -52.45 -37.68
C GLY A 18 -25.89 -52.14 -36.18
N CYS A 19 -26.65 -52.98 -35.47
CA CYS A 19 -26.65 -53.14 -34.02
C CYS A 19 -25.26 -53.55 -33.48
N THR A 20 -24.85 -53.05 -32.31
CA THR A 20 -24.46 -53.87 -31.13
C THR A 20 -24.36 -52.97 -29.89
N SER A 21 -24.86 -53.49 -28.77
CA SER A 21 -24.82 -52.85 -27.45
C SER A 21 -23.39 -52.73 -26.93
N SER A 22 -22.99 -51.53 -26.53
CA SER A 22 -21.86 -51.32 -25.61
C SER A 22 -22.28 -50.27 -24.59
N LYS A 23 -22.57 -50.74 -23.38
CA LYS A 23 -22.92 -49.92 -22.22
C LYS A 23 -21.62 -49.34 -21.66
N SER A 24 -21.08 -48.32 -22.29
CA SER A 24 -19.99 -47.51 -21.73
C SER A 24 -20.59 -46.59 -20.67
N THR A 25 -20.36 -46.92 -19.40
CA THR A 25 -20.59 -45.99 -18.29
C THR A 25 -19.62 -44.83 -18.44
N ASP A 26 -20.18 -43.66 -18.78
CA ASP A 26 -19.53 -42.37 -18.75
C ASP A 26 -18.89 -42.11 -17.37
N GLY A 27 -17.58 -42.31 -17.28
CA GLY A 27 -16.75 -41.73 -16.23
C GLY A 27 -16.63 -40.23 -16.47
N LYS A 28 -17.67 -39.48 -16.14
CA LYS A 28 -17.67 -38.02 -16.15
C LYS A 28 -16.73 -37.55 -15.04
N SER A 29 -15.46 -37.37 -15.40
CA SER A 29 -14.46 -36.70 -14.56
C SER A 29 -14.91 -35.24 -14.42
N GLY A 30 -15.73 -34.99 -13.40
CA GLY A 30 -16.10 -33.64 -13.00
C GLY A 30 -14.86 -32.98 -12.43
N SER A 31 -14.30 -32.01 -13.18
CA SER A 31 -13.35 -31.05 -12.63
C SER A 31 -13.95 -30.45 -11.36
N ALA A 32 -13.35 -30.76 -10.22
CA ALA A 32 -13.71 -30.14 -8.95
C ALA A 32 -13.61 -28.61 -9.12
N PRO A 33 -14.61 -27.83 -8.68
CA PRO A 33 -14.48 -26.38 -8.67
C PRO A 33 -13.26 -26.02 -7.80
N SER A 34 -12.31 -25.30 -8.39
CA SER A 34 -11.17 -24.73 -7.67
C SER A 34 -11.70 -24.00 -6.44
N ALA A 35 -11.34 -24.50 -5.26
CA ALA A 35 -11.66 -23.84 -4.00
C ALA A 35 -11.18 -22.40 -4.07
N THR A 36 -12.08 -21.45 -3.84
CA THR A 36 -11.70 -20.06 -3.63
C THR A 36 -10.76 -20.02 -2.43
N PRO A 37 -9.55 -19.43 -2.54
CA PRO A 37 -8.64 -19.37 -1.41
C PRO A 37 -9.35 -18.72 -0.22
N SER A 38 -9.28 -19.36 0.94
CA SER A 38 -9.87 -18.84 2.16
C SER A 38 -9.38 -17.40 2.41
N PRO A 39 -10.25 -16.49 2.83
CA PRO A 39 -9.84 -15.13 3.15
C PRO A 39 -8.76 -15.19 4.24
N VAL A 40 -7.66 -14.49 4.00
CA VAL A 40 -6.58 -14.33 4.97
C VAL A 40 -7.17 -13.63 6.20
N SER A 41 -7.10 -14.28 7.36
CA SER A 41 -7.55 -13.70 8.62
C SER A 41 -6.38 -12.99 9.29
N PHE A 42 -6.44 -11.66 9.33
CA PHE A 42 -5.45 -10.84 10.02
C PHE A 42 -5.84 -10.60 11.48
N PRO A 43 -4.84 -10.51 12.39
CA PRO A 43 -5.12 -10.18 13.78
C PRO A 43 -5.71 -8.76 13.91
N SER A 44 -6.50 -8.52 14.95
CA SER A 44 -7.07 -7.20 15.25
C SER A 44 -6.06 -6.24 15.90
N SER A 45 -4.95 -6.76 16.41
CA SER A 45 -3.84 -6.04 17.01
C SER A 45 -2.49 -6.58 16.51
N PRO A 46 -1.40 -5.80 16.59
CA PRO A 46 -0.07 -6.31 16.28
C PRO A 46 0.29 -7.52 17.17
N PRO A 47 0.92 -8.57 16.62
CA PRO A 47 1.52 -9.64 17.42
C PRO A 47 2.60 -9.10 18.36
N ASP A 48 2.82 -9.78 19.49
CA ASP A 48 3.86 -9.40 20.47
C ASP A 48 5.26 -9.27 19.84
N ALA A 49 5.58 -10.11 18.86
CA ALA A 49 6.84 -10.08 18.13
C ALA A 49 7.10 -8.75 17.40
N ALA A 50 6.07 -7.95 17.11
CA ALA A 50 6.21 -6.60 16.54
C ALA A 50 6.78 -5.59 17.53
N GLN A 51 6.79 -5.90 18.84
CA GLN A 51 7.24 -5.01 19.91
C GLN A 51 6.56 -3.63 19.90
N CYS A 52 5.37 -3.57 19.30
CA CYS A 52 4.57 -2.38 19.06
C CYS A 52 3.36 -2.39 20.00
N ARG A 53 3.62 -2.44 21.32
CA ARG A 53 2.58 -2.59 22.34
C ARG A 53 1.93 -1.25 22.67
N GLY A 54 0.61 -1.22 22.70
CA GLY A 54 -0.16 -0.06 23.11
C GLY A 54 -1.57 -0.03 22.51
N THR A 55 -2.12 1.17 22.38
CA THR A 55 -3.45 1.38 21.81
C THR A 55 -3.37 1.41 20.29
N VAL A 56 -4.08 0.50 19.62
CA VAL A 56 -4.25 0.55 18.16
C VAL A 56 -5.15 1.74 17.82
N LEU A 57 -4.62 2.68 17.04
CA LEU A 57 -5.33 3.88 16.59
C LEU A 57 -6.08 3.62 15.29
N ASP A 58 -5.46 2.92 14.34
CA ASP A 58 -6.06 2.48 13.08
C ASP A 58 -5.32 1.24 12.55
N HIS A 59 -5.94 0.51 11.64
CA HIS A 59 -5.28 -0.51 10.83
C HIS A 59 -5.86 -0.55 9.41
N ARG A 60 -5.04 -0.92 8.43
CA ARG A 60 -5.47 -1.08 7.04
C ARG A 60 -4.86 -2.32 6.41
N ASP A 61 -5.65 -2.97 5.58
CA ASP A 61 -5.19 -4.08 4.73
C ASP A 61 -4.69 -3.49 3.40
N ILE A 62 -3.37 -3.49 3.23
CA ILE A 62 -2.67 -2.89 2.11
C ILE A 62 -2.27 -3.98 1.12
N LYS A 63 -2.47 -3.72 -0.18
CA LYS A 63 -2.01 -4.60 -1.25
C LYS A 63 -0.51 -4.38 -1.50
N HIS A 64 0.31 -5.28 -0.97
CA HIS A 64 1.74 -5.32 -1.23
C HIS A 64 2.03 -6.07 -2.54
N PRO A 65 2.86 -5.52 -3.46
CA PRO A 65 3.17 -6.16 -4.74
C PRO A 65 3.78 -7.55 -4.60
N ASP A 66 4.72 -7.74 -3.67
CA ASP A 66 5.44 -9.02 -3.53
C ASP A 66 4.90 -9.97 -2.44
N LEU A 67 4.23 -9.42 -1.42
CA LEU A 67 3.82 -10.16 -0.21
C LEU A 67 2.32 -10.43 -0.15
N GLY A 68 1.56 -10.01 -1.17
CA GLY A 68 0.11 -10.07 -1.15
C GLY A 68 -0.50 -9.04 -0.21
N THR A 69 -1.59 -9.37 0.47
CA THR A 69 -2.18 -8.43 1.44
C THR A 69 -1.34 -8.42 2.72
N VAL A 70 -1.06 -7.23 3.24
CA VAL A 70 -0.37 -6.99 4.52
C VAL A 70 -1.26 -6.08 5.36
N ARG A 71 -1.43 -6.39 6.64
CA ARG A 71 -2.09 -5.48 7.58
C ARG A 71 -1.06 -4.55 8.20
N VAL A 72 -1.28 -3.25 8.05
CA VAL A 72 -0.48 -2.20 8.69
C VAL A 72 -1.28 -1.62 9.86
N PHE A 73 -0.67 -1.55 11.03
CA PHE A 73 -1.23 -1.00 12.25
C PHE A 73 -0.54 0.32 12.60
N LEU A 74 -1.32 1.28 13.07
CA LEU A 74 -0.85 2.49 13.72
C LEU A 74 -1.15 2.38 15.21
N VAL A 75 -0.13 2.50 16.05
CA VAL A 75 -0.23 2.25 17.48
C VAL A 75 0.33 3.43 18.26
N ARG A 76 -0.39 3.88 19.29
CA ARG A 76 0.20 4.66 20.38
C ARG A 76 0.73 3.71 21.44
N ARG A 77 2.03 3.75 21.70
CA ARG A 77 2.69 3.01 22.79
C ARG A 77 2.23 3.52 24.17
N ALA A 78 2.08 2.60 25.11
CA ALA A 78 1.53 2.91 26.45
C ALA A 78 2.55 3.59 27.39
N ASP A 79 3.86 3.42 27.15
CA ASP A 79 4.92 3.78 28.12
C ASP A 79 6.18 4.38 27.47
N SER A 80 6.11 4.92 26.26
CA SER A 80 7.31 5.45 25.59
C SER A 80 7.44 6.97 25.68
N ASN A 81 8.55 7.38 26.28
CA ASN A 81 9.19 8.68 26.14
C ASN A 81 10.60 8.34 25.62
N PRO A 82 11.02 8.72 24.40
CA PRO A 82 10.56 9.89 23.63
C PRO A 82 9.61 9.62 22.45
N LEU A 83 9.46 8.38 21.94
CA LEU A 83 8.69 8.08 20.72
C LEU A 83 7.36 7.34 21.03
N PRO A 84 6.23 8.03 21.21
CA PRO A 84 4.93 7.42 21.58
C PRO A 84 4.21 6.70 20.43
N GLY A 85 4.64 6.81 19.18
CA GLY A 85 4.01 6.17 18.04
C GLY A 85 4.80 4.97 17.50
N CYS A 86 4.08 4.04 16.88
CA CYS A 86 4.66 2.87 16.26
C CYS A 86 3.81 2.39 15.08
N VAL A 87 4.46 2.05 13.97
CA VAL A 87 3.87 1.47 12.77
C VAL A 87 4.36 0.03 12.64
N ALA A 88 3.44 -0.93 12.76
CA ALA A 88 3.74 -2.35 12.65
C ALA A 88 3.03 -2.93 11.42
N SER A 89 3.70 -3.83 10.70
CA SER A 89 3.13 -4.48 9.52
C SER A 89 3.21 -5.99 9.65
N VAL A 90 2.16 -6.69 9.22
CA VAL A 90 2.03 -8.14 9.38
C VAL A 90 1.53 -8.75 8.07
N THR A 91 2.22 -9.78 7.59
CA THR A 91 1.80 -10.51 6.38
C THR A 91 0.57 -11.38 6.63
N GLY A 92 -0.04 -11.88 5.56
CA GLY A 92 -1.17 -12.79 5.68
C GLY A 92 -0.89 -14.11 6.41
N SER A 93 0.38 -14.51 6.56
CA SER A 93 0.78 -15.66 7.37
C SER A 93 0.95 -15.34 8.86
N GLY A 94 0.77 -14.07 9.26
CA GLY A 94 1.01 -13.60 10.62
C GLY A 94 2.47 -13.23 10.89
N GLN A 95 3.34 -13.25 9.87
CA GLN A 95 4.73 -12.82 10.03
C GLN A 95 4.81 -11.31 10.22
N VAL A 96 5.51 -10.90 11.27
CA VAL A 96 5.83 -9.49 11.54
C VAL A 96 6.94 -9.02 10.58
N LEU A 97 6.70 -7.91 9.91
CA LEU A 97 7.69 -7.18 9.11
C LEU A 97 8.41 -6.14 9.98
N LYS A 98 9.41 -5.44 9.42
CA LYS A 98 10.12 -4.39 10.15
C LYS A 98 9.14 -3.34 10.71
N THR A 99 9.16 -3.18 12.04
CA THR A 99 8.41 -2.15 12.77
C THR A 99 9.15 -0.81 12.68
N LEU A 100 8.39 0.28 12.65
CA LEU A 100 8.90 1.64 12.61
C LEU A 100 8.42 2.40 13.86
N ASP A 101 9.33 2.99 14.60
CA ASP A 101 8.98 3.94 15.65
C ASP A 101 8.82 5.35 15.09
N VAL A 102 7.89 6.12 15.68
CA VAL A 102 7.57 7.49 15.27
C VAL A 102 7.24 8.37 16.47
N GLU A 103 7.83 9.55 16.54
CA GLU A 103 7.46 10.58 17.51
C GLU A 103 6.06 11.11 17.18
N VAL A 104 5.14 11.05 18.14
CA VAL A 104 3.74 11.44 17.96
C VAL A 104 3.24 12.21 19.17
N TYR A 105 3.00 13.50 19.01
CA TYR A 105 2.25 14.25 20.01
C TYR A 105 0.76 13.97 19.88
N GLU A 106 0.11 13.80 21.04
CA GLU A 106 -1.33 13.52 21.13
C GLU A 106 -1.77 12.38 20.18
N ASN A 107 -2.92 12.54 19.50
CA ASN A 107 -3.57 11.56 18.60
C ASN A 107 -3.22 11.72 17.11
N GLU A 108 -2.12 12.38 16.79
CA GLU A 108 -1.79 12.70 15.41
C GLU A 108 -0.93 11.61 14.76
N LEU A 109 -1.50 10.41 14.61
CA LEU A 109 -0.96 9.32 13.80
C LEU A 109 -2.12 8.62 13.06
N ARG A 110 -2.19 8.82 11.75
CA ARG A 110 -3.32 8.35 10.91
C ARG A 110 -2.87 7.98 9.50
N PHE A 111 -3.61 7.11 8.83
CA PHE A 111 -3.42 6.92 7.39
C PHE A 111 -3.95 8.13 6.62
N ALA A 112 -3.41 8.35 5.42
CA ALA A 112 -4.08 9.18 4.42
C ALA A 112 -5.39 8.54 3.95
N ASP A 113 -6.24 9.31 3.28
CA ASP A 113 -7.46 8.81 2.64
C ASP A 113 -7.51 9.22 1.16
N PRO A 114 -7.32 8.28 0.21
CA PRO A 114 -7.01 6.86 0.41
C PRO A 114 -5.61 6.62 1.02
N ALA A 115 -5.45 5.51 1.74
CA ALA A 115 -4.18 5.17 2.39
C ALA A 115 -3.03 4.90 1.39
N SER A 116 -3.35 4.39 0.21
CA SER A 116 -2.39 4.15 -0.87
C SER A 116 -2.87 4.79 -2.17
N ASP A 117 -1.93 5.13 -3.05
CA ASP A 117 -2.23 5.76 -4.34
C ASP A 117 -1.83 4.86 -5.53
N ALA A 118 -1.85 5.41 -6.75
CA ALA A 118 -1.49 4.68 -7.95
C ALA A 118 -0.02 4.19 -7.97
N THR A 119 0.86 4.77 -7.16
CA THR A 119 2.26 4.34 -7.01
C THR A 119 2.43 3.10 -6.13
N LYS A 120 1.36 2.66 -5.44
CA LYS A 120 1.35 1.58 -4.43
C LYS A 120 2.06 1.92 -3.12
N ASN A 121 2.57 3.15 -2.99
CA ASN A 121 3.03 3.67 -1.71
C ASN A 121 1.86 3.83 -0.75
N THR A 122 2.10 3.61 0.54
CA THR A 122 1.12 3.87 1.60
C THR A 122 1.57 5.04 2.45
N PHE A 123 0.65 5.93 2.79
CA PHE A 123 0.96 7.20 3.41
C PHE A 123 0.39 7.28 4.81
N VAL A 124 1.24 7.69 5.75
CA VAL A 124 0.90 7.89 7.16
C VAL A 124 1.21 9.34 7.49
N ILE A 125 0.24 10.04 8.09
CA ILE A 125 0.41 11.39 8.60
C ILE A 125 0.72 11.27 10.09
N TYR A 126 1.78 11.94 10.53
CA TYR A 126 2.21 11.99 11.92
C TYR A 126 2.45 13.44 12.35
N ASN A 127 2.43 13.75 13.64
CA ASN A 127 2.91 15.06 14.13
C ASN A 127 3.82 14.86 15.34
N PRO A 128 5.11 15.19 15.25
CA PRO A 128 6.04 15.03 16.36
C PRO A 128 5.97 16.17 17.40
N GLY A 129 5.10 17.18 17.22
CA GLY A 129 4.81 18.18 18.25
C GLY A 129 4.45 19.59 17.78
N ARG A 130 4.78 19.98 16.54
CA ARG A 130 4.50 21.35 16.03
C ARG A 130 3.85 21.39 14.66
N TYR A 131 4.31 20.57 13.73
CA TYR A 131 3.77 20.53 12.37
C TYR A 131 3.60 19.08 11.93
N ASP A 132 2.54 18.81 11.16
CA ASP A 132 2.37 17.53 10.51
C ASP A 132 3.60 17.17 9.65
N GLY A 133 3.86 15.88 9.60
CA GLY A 133 4.77 15.23 8.69
C GLY A 133 4.09 14.08 7.96
N VAL A 134 4.75 13.61 6.91
CA VAL A 134 4.30 12.52 6.05
C VAL A 134 5.35 11.42 6.05
N LEU A 135 4.94 10.22 6.45
CA LEU A 135 5.66 8.97 6.34
C LEU A 135 5.17 8.17 5.13
N ILE A 136 6.09 7.54 4.42
CA ILE A 136 5.78 6.81 3.19
C ILE A 136 6.31 5.39 3.31
N LEU A 137 5.40 4.43 3.34
CA LEU A 137 5.71 3.02 3.26
C LEU A 137 5.79 2.63 1.78
N VAL A 138 7.01 2.63 1.24
CA VAL A 138 7.31 2.20 -0.12
C VAL A 138 7.50 0.68 -0.11
N PRO A 139 6.75 -0.10 -0.91
CA PRO A 139 6.93 -1.54 -0.97
C PRO A 139 8.35 -1.97 -1.35
N ALA A 140 8.85 -3.01 -0.69
CA ALA A 140 10.11 -3.67 -0.96
C ALA A 140 9.93 -5.19 -0.85
N LYS A 141 10.87 -5.98 -1.39
CA LYS A 141 10.73 -7.44 -1.48
C LYS A 141 10.36 -8.12 -0.15
N ASP A 142 10.95 -7.64 0.95
CA ASP A 142 10.79 -8.23 2.29
C ASP A 142 9.94 -7.36 3.24
N GLY A 143 9.16 -6.42 2.70
CA GLY A 143 8.29 -5.53 3.47
C GLY A 143 8.29 -4.12 2.92
N PHE A 144 8.64 -3.13 3.74
CA PHE A 144 8.73 -1.75 3.27
C PHE A 144 10.17 -1.26 3.28
N GLU A 145 10.48 -0.31 2.40
CA GLU A 145 11.78 0.35 2.40
C GLU A 145 12.07 1.01 3.75
N ASP A 146 13.35 1.06 4.09
CA ASP A 146 13.80 1.81 5.25
C ASP A 146 13.45 3.30 5.09
N ILE A 147 12.78 3.84 6.10
CA ILE A 147 12.39 5.25 6.15
C ILE A 147 13.61 6.18 6.13
N GLY A 148 14.75 5.70 6.60
CA GLY A 148 16.01 6.41 6.61
C GLY A 148 15.92 7.67 7.45
N TRP A 149 15.42 7.56 8.69
CA TRP A 149 15.44 8.66 9.64
C TRP A 149 16.84 9.27 9.71
N THR A 150 16.91 10.59 9.58
CA THR A 150 18.17 11.33 9.70
C THR A 150 18.73 11.20 11.12
N ASP A 151 17.84 11.22 12.10
CA ASP A 151 18.11 10.99 13.50
C ASP A 151 17.00 10.08 14.06
N GLN A 152 17.38 8.97 14.70
CA GLN A 152 16.45 7.99 15.27
C GLN A 152 15.77 8.50 16.55
N GLU A 153 16.31 9.53 17.18
CA GLU A 153 15.77 10.12 18.41
C GLU A 153 15.03 11.43 18.15
N ASN A 154 15.22 12.04 16.97
CA ASN A 154 14.62 13.31 16.59
C ASN A 154 14.00 13.26 15.19
N HIS A 155 12.69 13.01 15.14
CA HIS A 155 11.98 12.87 13.88
C HIS A 155 11.61 14.21 13.24
N TYR A 156 11.89 15.35 13.88
CA TYR A 156 11.73 16.68 13.27
C TYR A 156 12.66 16.90 12.06
N LEU A 157 13.79 16.18 11.99
CA LEU A 157 14.69 16.25 10.85
C LEU A 157 14.16 15.47 9.64
N GLY A 158 13.14 14.63 9.84
CA GLY A 158 12.66 13.70 8.82
C GLY A 158 13.72 12.67 8.43
N GLY A 159 13.57 12.14 7.21
CA GLY A 159 14.41 11.09 6.67
C GLY A 159 14.19 10.92 5.17
N LYS A 160 14.71 9.83 4.61
CA LYS A 160 14.57 9.50 3.19
C LYS A 160 13.10 9.41 2.74
N LEU A 161 12.23 8.81 3.55
CA LEU A 161 10.79 8.63 3.29
C LEU A 161 9.91 9.20 4.42
N ALA A 162 10.49 10.13 5.20
CA ALA A 162 9.80 10.87 6.24
C ALA A 162 10.01 12.37 6.04
N TYR A 163 8.93 13.11 5.83
CA TYR A 163 8.99 14.54 5.57
C TYR A 163 8.34 15.28 6.72
N TYR A 164 9.08 16.13 7.43
CA TYR A 164 8.56 16.99 8.48
C TYR A 164 8.13 18.35 7.91
N HIS A 165 7.19 19.01 8.59
CA HIS A 165 6.55 20.26 8.15
C HIS A 165 6.01 20.12 6.72
N ALA A 166 5.32 19.00 6.51
CA ALA A 166 4.88 18.55 5.20
C ALA A 166 3.45 18.05 5.27
N ARG A 167 2.72 18.24 4.17
CA ARG A 167 1.35 17.72 4.01
C ARG A 167 1.21 17.01 2.68
N LEU A 168 0.33 16.03 2.64
CA LEU A 168 -0.11 15.41 1.39
C LEU A 168 -1.04 16.35 0.62
N ALA A 169 -0.92 16.33 -0.70
CA ALA A 169 -1.87 16.95 -1.62
C ALA A 169 -2.28 15.93 -2.68
N GLY A 170 -3.59 15.83 -2.92
CA GLY A 170 -4.17 14.84 -3.83
C GLY A 170 -4.86 13.68 -3.11
N PRO A 171 -4.96 12.49 -3.75
CA PRO A 171 -4.35 12.16 -5.04
C PRO A 171 -4.89 13.04 -6.18
N GLY A 172 -4.03 13.44 -7.11
CA GLY A 172 -4.41 14.29 -8.25
C GLY A 172 -5.18 13.54 -9.34
N GLY A 173 -5.33 14.15 -10.52
CA GLY A 173 -5.99 13.51 -11.67
C GLY A 173 -5.29 12.24 -12.18
N ASP A 174 -4.01 12.06 -11.84
CA ASP A 174 -3.21 10.86 -12.10
C ASP A 174 -3.31 9.81 -10.99
N SER A 175 -4.17 10.04 -9.99
CA SER A 175 -4.32 9.21 -8.80
C SER A 175 -3.03 9.06 -7.99
N ARG A 176 -2.13 10.05 -8.02
CA ARG A 176 -0.91 10.09 -7.20
C ARG A 176 -0.93 11.24 -6.22
N TYR A 177 -0.41 11.02 -5.02
CA TYR A 177 -0.15 12.10 -4.08
C TYR A 177 1.11 12.87 -4.48
N THR A 178 1.12 14.15 -4.12
CA THR A 178 2.33 14.97 -4.00
C THR A 178 2.53 15.36 -2.54
N ILE A 179 3.75 15.76 -2.18
CA ILE A 179 4.06 16.23 -0.83
C ILE A 179 4.40 17.70 -0.90
N VAL A 180 3.64 18.54 -0.22
CA VAL A 180 3.94 19.96 -0.07
C VAL A 180 4.72 20.13 1.22
N ARG A 181 6.04 20.31 1.10
CA ARG A 181 6.93 20.59 2.22
C ARG A 181 7.07 22.10 2.40
N SER A 182 6.99 22.55 3.65
CA SER A 182 7.19 23.95 4.01
C SER A 182 8.54 24.12 4.71
N ALA A 183 9.24 25.23 4.41
CA ALA A 183 10.48 25.61 5.08
C ALA A 183 10.38 27.07 5.50
N ASN A 184 10.82 27.40 6.71
CA ASN A 184 10.90 28.78 7.15
C ASN A 184 12.32 29.28 6.88
N SER A 185 12.44 30.43 6.21
CA SER A 185 13.67 31.21 6.32
C SER A 185 13.84 31.65 7.76
N CYS A 186 15.04 31.55 8.31
CA CYS A 186 15.37 32.01 9.65
C CYS A 186 16.28 33.25 9.62
N ASP A 187 16.21 34.02 8.54
CA ASP A 187 16.94 35.27 8.35
C ASP A 187 15.93 36.44 8.26
N PRO A 188 15.93 37.40 9.21
CA PRO A 188 16.83 37.51 10.37
C PRO A 188 16.43 36.64 11.58
N SER A 189 15.20 36.11 11.61
CA SER A 189 14.77 35.15 12.64
C SER A 189 13.71 34.18 12.09
N CYS A 190 13.56 33.00 12.72
CA CYS A 190 12.52 32.04 12.30
C CYS A 190 11.08 32.52 12.60
N ALA A 191 10.91 33.56 13.42
CA ALA A 191 9.60 34.14 13.74
C ALA A 191 9.15 35.17 12.70
N GLU A 192 10.11 35.85 12.08
CA GLU A 192 9.87 36.92 11.10
C GLU A 192 10.16 36.50 9.65
N GLY A 193 10.85 35.37 9.47
CA GLY A 193 11.26 34.90 8.15
C GLY A 193 10.13 34.28 7.35
N ALA A 194 10.26 34.36 6.02
CA ALA A 194 9.25 33.88 5.08
C ALA A 194 9.15 32.35 5.08
N THR A 195 7.92 31.82 5.00
CA THR A 195 7.69 30.39 4.73
C THR A 195 7.68 30.15 3.21
N SER A 196 8.62 29.36 2.73
CA SER A 196 8.61 28.81 1.37
C SER A 196 7.90 27.45 1.36
N LYS A 197 7.29 27.11 0.21
CA LYS A 197 6.66 25.80 -0.02
C LYS A 197 7.26 25.18 -1.27
N VAL A 198 7.60 23.91 -1.17
CA VAL A 198 8.11 23.11 -2.29
C VAL A 198 7.22 21.88 -2.44
N THR A 199 6.70 21.69 -3.65
CA THR A 199 5.95 20.48 -4.01
C THR A 199 6.91 19.41 -4.49
N LEU A 200 6.82 18.23 -3.89
CA LEU A 200 7.62 17.07 -4.22
C LEU A 200 6.77 16.05 -4.97
N HIS A 201 7.36 15.47 -6.01
CA HIS A 201 6.75 14.49 -6.90
C HIS A 201 7.52 13.17 -6.83
N TRP A 202 6.77 12.06 -6.91
CA TRP A 202 7.37 10.72 -6.93
C TRP A 202 8.06 10.45 -8.28
N ASN A 203 9.35 10.12 -8.23
CA ASN A 203 10.13 9.77 -9.43
C ASN A 203 10.34 8.25 -9.61
N GLY A 204 9.65 7.42 -8.83
CA GLY A 204 9.86 5.97 -8.80
C GLY A 204 10.73 5.48 -7.63
N ARG A 205 11.41 6.40 -6.92
CA ARG A 205 12.29 6.05 -5.78
C ARG A 205 12.18 7.01 -4.60
N ALA A 206 11.98 8.30 -4.86
CA ALA A 206 11.88 9.33 -3.83
C ALA A 206 10.91 10.44 -4.27
N TYR A 207 10.44 11.22 -3.30
CA TYR A 207 9.74 12.47 -3.57
C TYR A 207 10.75 13.62 -3.65
N LEU A 208 10.87 14.22 -4.84
CA LEU A 208 11.81 15.30 -5.14
C LEU A 208 11.08 16.49 -5.78
N PRO A 209 11.63 17.72 -5.69
CA PRO A 209 11.11 18.85 -6.46
C PRO A 209 11.19 18.54 -7.95
N THR A 210 10.20 18.99 -8.72
CA THR A 210 10.30 18.99 -10.18
C THR A 210 11.31 20.06 -10.59
N GLU A 211 12.30 19.70 -11.41
CA GLU A 211 13.15 20.67 -12.10
C GLU A 211 12.39 21.41 -13.22
#